data_AF-A0A511N7F5-F1
#
_entry.id   AF-A0A511N7F5-F1
#
_cell.length_a   1.000
_cell.length_b   1.000
_cell.length_c   1.000
_cell.angle_alpha   90.00
_cell.angle_beta   90.00
_cell.angle_gamma   90.00
#
_symmetry.space_group_name_H-M   'P 1'
#
loop_
_entity.id
_entity.type
_entity.pdbx_description
1 polymer ?
#
loop_
_entity_poly.entity_id
_entity_poly.type
_entity_poly.pdbx_seq_one_letter_code
_entity_poly.pdbx_strand_id
1 'polypeptide(L)'
;MQVVSAESFHHWAQNKKAMSEGYTVTYVVLTSGELRMAERQTEHVACAEGGPVLAAGEMSFEIHKREMHITGLSNLSTGFCPEVGCLEQVLVLLSSLQVDLSVCNIYLFEFRRCQSTNVMKYRDPFCVVCDAPLPEKWNF
;
A
#
# COMPACT_ATOMS: atom_id res chain seq x y z
N MET A 1 10.05 4.32 8.70
CA MET A 1 9.81 4.78 10.09
C MET A 1 8.64 3.95 10.63
N GLN A 2 8.71 3.52 11.90
CA GLN A 2 7.65 2.70 12.50
C GLN A 2 6.49 3.60 12.91
N VAL A 3 5.27 3.28 12.46
CA VAL A 3 4.05 3.98 12.89
C VAL A 3 3.24 2.97 13.67
N VAL A 4 3.54 2.88 14.97
CA VAL A 4 3.02 1.85 15.88
C VAL A 4 1.74 2.24 16.59
N SER A 5 1.27 3.48 16.41
CA SER A 5 0.09 4.01 17.09
C SER A 5 -0.53 5.17 16.31
N ALA A 6 -1.81 5.43 16.56
CA ALA A 6 -2.51 6.61 16.02
C ALA A 6 -1.77 7.91 16.36
N GLU A 7 -1.13 8.00 17.52
CA GLU A 7 -0.38 9.18 17.95
C GLU A 7 0.92 9.36 17.15
N SER A 8 1.67 8.27 16.90
CA SER A 8 2.85 8.30 16.02
C SER A 8 2.50 8.62 14.56
N PHE A 9 1.30 8.20 14.13
CA PHE A 9 0.74 8.52 12.82
C PHE A 9 0.42 10.01 12.69
N HIS A 10 -0.24 10.59 13.70
CA HIS A 10 -0.54 12.03 13.75
C HIS A 10 0.73 12.89 13.87
N HIS A 11 1.71 12.46 14.68
CA HIS A 11 2.98 13.19 14.82
C HIS A 11 3.78 13.21 13.51
N TRP A 12 3.80 12.10 12.76
CA TRP A 12 4.39 12.08 11.43
C TRP A 12 3.70 13.07 10.48
N ALA A 13 2.37 13.04 10.45
CA ALA A 13 1.56 13.94 9.64
C ALA A 13 1.87 15.43 9.89
N GLN A 14 2.00 15.80 11.17
CA GLN A 14 2.29 17.18 11.57
C GLN A 14 3.67 17.67 11.13
N ASN A 15 4.67 16.78 11.08
CA ASN A 15 6.01 17.11 10.59
C ASN A 15 6.07 17.24 9.05
N LYS A 16 5.08 16.70 8.34
CA LYS A 16 4.98 16.74 6.86
C LYS A 16 4.11 17.87 6.31
N LYS A 17 3.64 18.77 7.19
CA LYS A 17 2.80 19.96 6.90
C LYS A 17 3.23 20.89 5.76
N ALA A 18 4.40 20.69 5.17
CA ALA A 18 4.90 21.46 4.03
C ALA A 18 4.40 20.97 2.66
N MET A 19 3.71 19.81 2.57
CA MET A 19 3.19 19.27 1.31
C MET A 19 1.69 19.51 1.22
N SER A 20 1.27 20.46 0.38
CA SER A 20 -0.09 21.00 0.40
C SER A 20 -1.15 20.12 -0.28
N GLU A 21 -0.81 19.15 -1.12
CA GLU A 21 -1.81 18.30 -1.80
C GLU A 21 -1.23 16.91 -2.15
N GLY A 22 -2.03 15.85 -1.99
CA GLY A 22 -1.84 14.54 -2.63
C GLY A 22 -0.57 13.77 -2.26
N TYR A 23 -0.21 13.70 -0.98
CA TYR A 23 1.00 13.01 -0.56
C TYR A 23 0.79 11.49 -0.50
N THR A 24 1.64 10.70 -1.16
CA THR A 24 1.53 9.24 -1.18
C THR A 24 2.77 8.60 -0.57
N VAL A 25 2.56 7.61 0.30
CA VAL A 25 3.58 6.76 0.91
C VAL A 25 3.45 5.33 0.44
N THR A 26 4.52 4.57 0.61
CA THR A 26 4.46 3.10 0.65
C THR A 26 4.18 2.63 2.07
N TYR A 27 3.48 1.52 2.21
CA TYR A 27 3.24 0.88 3.50
C TYR A 27 3.49 -0.63 3.44
N VAL A 28 3.77 -1.20 4.61
CA VAL A 28 3.69 -2.64 4.86
C VAL A 28 2.98 -2.89 6.19
N VAL A 29 2.21 -3.98 6.23
CA VAL A 29 1.69 -4.56 7.49
C VAL A 29 2.53 -5.78 7.79
N LEU A 30 3.28 -5.73 8.89
CA LEU A 30 4.12 -6.85 9.31
C LEU A 30 3.28 -8.01 9.82
N THR A 31 3.87 -9.20 9.89
CA THR A 31 3.26 -10.39 10.53
C THR A 31 2.98 -10.21 12.02
N SER A 32 3.64 -9.24 12.67
CA SER A 32 3.34 -8.80 14.04
C SER A 32 2.07 -7.94 14.15
N GLY A 33 1.46 -7.53 13.03
CA GLY A 33 0.31 -6.63 12.98
C GLY A 33 0.68 -5.14 12.97
N GLU A 34 1.97 -4.80 12.86
CA GLU A 34 2.42 -3.41 12.85
C GLU A 34 2.37 -2.77 11.46
N LEU A 35 1.92 -1.52 11.39
CA LEU A 35 2.01 -0.69 10.19
C LEU A 35 3.37 0.02 10.12
N ARG A 36 4.04 -0.07 8.97
CA ARG A 36 5.24 0.73 8.67
C ARG A 36 5.02 1.49 7.38
N MET A 37 5.45 2.75 7.36
CA MET A 37 5.30 3.64 6.21
C MET A 37 6.62 4.31 5.85
N ALA A 38 6.78 4.61 4.56
CA ALA A 38 7.94 5.32 4.03
C ALA A 38 7.60 6.11 2.77
N GLU A 39 8.39 7.15 2.50
CA GLU A 39 8.21 7.98 1.30
C GLU A 39 8.41 7.14 0.03
N ARG A 40 7.67 7.46 -1.03
CA ARG A 40 7.94 6.85 -2.36
C ARG A 40 9.40 7.09 -2.72
N GLN A 41 10.05 6.08 -3.31
CA GLN A 41 11.47 6.07 -3.71
C GLN A 41 12.51 5.84 -2.59
N THR A 42 12.08 5.67 -1.34
CA THR A 42 12.95 5.01 -0.36
C THR A 42 12.82 3.50 -0.60
N GLU A 43 13.88 2.86 -1.09
CA GLU A 43 13.84 1.47 -1.58
C GLU A 43 13.15 0.54 -0.57
N HIS A 44 12.29 -0.33 -1.12
CA HIS A 44 11.33 -1.22 -0.44
C HIS A 44 11.90 -2.12 0.69
N VAL A 45 13.20 -2.07 0.95
CA VAL A 45 13.94 -2.89 1.91
C VAL A 45 13.85 -2.35 3.35
N ALA A 46 13.69 -1.05 3.54
CA ALA A 46 13.77 -0.46 4.89
C ALA A 46 12.55 -0.73 5.80
N CYS A 47 11.41 -1.13 5.25
CA CYS A 47 10.19 -1.31 6.07
C CYS A 47 9.99 -2.73 6.58
N ALA A 48 10.33 -3.77 5.83
CA ALA A 48 10.15 -5.17 6.26
C ALA A 48 11.48 -5.91 6.50
N GLU A 49 12.64 -5.27 6.28
CA GLU A 49 13.96 -5.91 6.33
C GLU A 49 14.08 -7.13 5.39
N GLY A 50 13.25 -7.19 4.34
CA GLY A 50 13.15 -8.35 3.44
C GLY A 50 12.31 -9.52 3.96
N GLY A 51 11.68 -9.38 5.13
CA GLY A 51 10.80 -10.40 5.72
C GLY A 51 9.39 -10.45 5.12
N PRO A 52 8.61 -11.50 5.44
CA PRO A 52 7.23 -11.64 5.00
C PRO A 52 6.34 -10.55 5.61
N VAL A 53 5.30 -10.17 4.88
CA VAL A 53 4.32 -9.14 5.27
C VAL A 53 2.90 -9.66 5.03
N LEU A 54 1.95 -9.18 5.82
CA LEU A 54 0.52 -9.46 5.64
C LEU A 54 -0.10 -8.62 4.52
N ALA A 55 0.43 -7.41 4.32
CA ALA A 55 0.03 -6.51 3.25
C ALA A 55 1.17 -5.56 2.87
N ALA A 56 1.16 -5.10 1.63
CA ALA A 56 2.04 -4.03 1.16
C ALA A 56 1.32 -3.21 0.08
N GLY A 57 1.68 -1.94 -0.06
CA GLY A 57 1.06 -1.11 -1.07
C GLY A 57 1.35 0.38 -0.94
N GLU A 58 0.48 1.20 -1.51
CA GLU A 58 0.54 2.66 -1.42
C GLU A 58 -0.67 3.23 -0.68
N MET A 59 -0.44 4.30 0.09
CA MET A 59 -1.48 5.03 0.82
C MET A 59 -1.31 6.53 0.57
N SER A 60 -2.39 7.20 0.17
CA SER A 60 -2.42 8.62 -0.16
C SER A 60 -3.17 9.40 0.92
N PHE A 61 -2.67 10.61 1.21
CA PHE A 61 -3.21 11.48 2.23
C PHE A 61 -3.43 12.89 1.72
N GLU A 62 -4.37 13.56 2.38
CA GLU A 62 -4.52 15.01 2.35
C GLU A 62 -4.49 15.56 3.77
N ILE A 63 -3.90 16.75 3.93
CA ILE A 63 -3.81 17.44 5.21
C ILE A 63 -4.64 18.72 5.13
N HIS A 64 -5.79 18.73 5.81
CA HIS A 64 -6.71 19.87 5.87
C HIS A 64 -6.78 20.40 7.29
N LYS A 65 -6.51 21.69 7.52
CA LYS A 65 -6.64 22.34 8.84
C LYS A 65 -5.95 21.58 10.00
N ARG A 66 -4.82 20.90 9.74
CA ARG A 66 -4.04 20.06 10.68
C ARG A 66 -4.60 18.66 10.95
N GLU A 67 -5.67 18.27 10.27
CA GLU A 67 -6.21 16.92 10.26
C GLU A 67 -5.72 16.19 9.00
N MET A 68 -5.32 14.93 9.15
CA MET A 68 -4.87 14.09 8.05
C MET A 68 -5.98 13.10 7.70
N HIS A 69 -6.30 13.02 6.42
CA HIS A 69 -7.27 12.07 5.89
C HIS A 69 -6.58 11.14 4.90
N ILE A 70 -6.90 9.84 4.97
CA ILE A 70 -6.51 8.90 3.93
C ILE A 70 -7.47 9.08 2.76
N THR A 71 -6.96 9.45 1.60
CA THR A 71 -7.74 9.67 0.37
C THR A 71 -7.58 8.55 -0.64
N GLY A 72 -6.54 7.72 -0.48
CA GLY A 72 -6.27 6.59 -1.35
C GLY A 72 -5.60 5.43 -0.61
N LEU A 73 -5.97 4.21 -0.97
CA LEU A 73 -5.33 2.98 -0.51
C LEU A 73 -5.24 1.99 -1.66
N SER A 74 -4.09 1.34 -1.82
CA SER A 74 -3.91 0.32 -2.85
C SER A 74 -2.94 -0.77 -2.44
N ASN A 75 -3.02 -1.93 -3.09
CA ASN A 75 -2.03 -3.00 -2.96
C ASN A 75 -0.85 -2.85 -3.95
N LEU A 76 -0.65 -1.65 -4.52
CA LEU A 76 0.41 -1.41 -5.51
C LEU A 76 1.79 -1.47 -4.85
N SER A 77 2.42 -2.64 -4.87
CA SER A 77 3.81 -2.80 -4.48
C SER A 77 4.51 -3.73 -5.45
N THR A 78 5.38 -3.18 -6.31
CA THR A 78 6.17 -3.99 -7.25
C THR A 78 7.27 -4.80 -6.56
N GLY A 79 7.60 -4.47 -5.30
CA GLY A 79 8.55 -5.24 -4.49
C GLY A 79 7.94 -6.51 -3.90
N PHE A 80 6.67 -6.46 -3.48
CA PHE A 80 5.98 -7.59 -2.86
C PHE A 80 4.98 -8.30 -3.78
N CYS A 81 4.47 -7.60 -4.80
CA CYS A 81 3.43 -8.08 -5.73
C CYS A 81 2.23 -8.76 -5.04
N PRO A 82 1.64 -8.14 -3.99
CA PRO A 82 0.68 -8.82 -3.13
C PRO A 82 -0.65 -9.08 -3.83
N GLU A 83 -1.32 -10.17 -3.46
CA GLU A 83 -2.69 -10.46 -3.89
C GLU A 83 -3.67 -9.41 -3.36
N VAL A 84 -4.76 -9.14 -4.09
CA VAL A 84 -5.79 -8.17 -3.71
C VAL A 84 -6.35 -8.41 -2.30
N GLY A 85 -6.46 -9.67 -1.88
CA GLY A 85 -6.94 -10.05 -0.55
C GLY A 85 -6.08 -9.49 0.61
N CYS A 86 -4.84 -9.08 0.36
CA CYS A 86 -4.01 -8.46 1.39
C CYS A 86 -4.60 -7.14 1.92
N LEU A 87 -5.47 -6.47 1.15
CA LEU A 87 -6.08 -5.20 1.56
C LEU A 87 -6.93 -5.36 2.82
N GLU A 88 -7.54 -6.53 3.04
CA GLU A 88 -8.30 -6.79 4.27
C GLU A 88 -7.44 -6.60 5.53
N GLN A 89 -6.15 -6.98 5.48
CA GLN A 89 -5.25 -6.89 6.62
C GLN A 89 -4.97 -5.44 7.02
N VAL A 90 -4.74 -4.56 6.05
CA VAL A 90 -4.54 -3.13 6.33
C VAL A 90 -5.85 -2.44 6.74
N LEU A 91 -6.99 -2.83 6.18
CA LEU A 91 -8.28 -2.28 6.57
C LEU A 91 -8.65 -2.62 8.03
N VAL A 92 -8.43 -3.88 8.44
CA VAL A 92 -8.62 -4.32 9.83
C VAL A 92 -7.72 -3.53 10.78
N LEU A 93 -6.45 -3.36 10.41
CA LEU A 93 -5.49 -2.60 11.21
C LEU A 93 -5.91 -1.12 11.35
N LEU A 94 -6.25 -0.45 10.25
CA LEU A 94 -6.70 0.94 10.26
C LEU A 94 -7.99 1.12 11.06
N SER A 95 -8.92 0.17 10.97
CA SER A 95 -10.14 0.14 11.79
C SER A 95 -9.82 0.04 13.28
N SER A 96 -8.88 -0.83 13.68
CA SER A 96 -8.43 -0.96 15.08
C SER A 96 -7.77 0.32 15.62
N LEU A 97 -7.18 1.12 14.73
CA LEU A 97 -6.57 2.42 15.03
C LEU A 97 -7.59 3.58 14.96
N GLN A 98 -8.87 3.28 14.71
CA GLN A 98 -9.96 4.25 14.58
C GLN A 98 -9.69 5.31 13.50
N VAL A 99 -8.99 4.93 12.42
CA VAL A 99 -8.74 5.81 11.29
C VAL A 99 -10.01 5.91 10.44
N ASP A 100 -10.45 7.14 10.15
CA ASP A 100 -11.58 7.39 9.26
C ASP A 100 -11.19 7.15 7.79
N LEU A 101 -11.94 6.28 7.13
CA LEU A 101 -11.76 5.91 5.72
C LEU A 101 -12.96 6.35 4.86
N SER A 102 -13.87 7.18 5.39
CA SER A 102 -15.09 7.62 4.70
C SER A 102 -14.85 8.30 3.34
N VAL A 103 -13.69 8.92 3.17
CA VAL A 103 -13.26 9.59 1.92
C VAL A 103 -12.16 8.82 1.18
N CYS A 104 -11.79 7.62 1.64
CA CYS A 104 -10.71 6.84 1.07
C CYS A 104 -11.17 6.09 -0.18
N ASN A 105 -10.48 6.32 -1.30
CA ASN A 105 -10.64 5.51 -2.50
C ASN A 105 -9.76 4.26 -2.42
N ILE A 106 -10.33 3.08 -2.66
CA ILE A 106 -9.60 1.83 -2.68
C ILE A 106 -9.30 1.44 -4.13
N TYR A 107 -8.02 1.27 -4.46
CA TYR A 107 -7.55 0.88 -5.78
C TYR A 107 -6.97 -0.53 -5.74
N LEU A 108 -7.49 -1.41 -6.60
CA LEU A 108 -7.11 -2.81 -6.66
C LEU A 108 -6.20 -3.05 -7.86
N PHE A 109 -5.07 -3.71 -7.62
CA PHE A 109 -4.11 -4.09 -8.66
C PHE A 109 -3.91 -5.60 -8.66
N GLU A 110 -4.18 -6.24 -9.78
CA GLU A 110 -3.91 -7.66 -9.93
C GLU A 110 -2.50 -7.86 -10.51
N PHE A 111 -1.62 -8.46 -9.72
CA PHE A 111 -0.31 -8.88 -10.17
C PHE A 111 -0.35 -10.30 -10.74
N ARG A 112 0.33 -10.52 -11.86
CA ARG A 112 0.63 -11.85 -12.42
C ARG A 112 2.09 -11.94 -12.84
N ARG A 113 2.69 -13.11 -12.66
CA ARG A 113 4.06 -13.38 -13.07
C ARG A 113 4.08 -14.26 -14.31
N CYS A 114 4.84 -13.84 -15.30
CA CYS A 114 5.25 -14.67 -16.44
C CYS A 114 6.78 -14.52 -16.57
N GLN A 115 7.26 -14.02 -17.71
CA GLN A 115 8.65 -13.61 -17.90
C GLN A 115 8.99 -12.34 -17.11
N SER A 116 7.98 -11.52 -16.82
CA SER A 116 8.06 -10.31 -16.01
C SER A 116 6.89 -10.22 -15.02
N THR A 117 6.97 -9.26 -14.10
CA THR A 117 5.82 -8.84 -13.28
C THR A 117 4.86 -8.04 -14.16
N ASN A 118 3.61 -8.49 -14.23
CA ASN A 118 2.53 -7.84 -14.97
C ASN A 118 1.52 -7.28 -13.96
N VAL A 119 1.11 -6.03 -14.18
CA VAL A 119 0.00 -5.39 -13.47
C VAL A 119 -1.17 -5.35 -14.43
N MET A 120 -2.22 -6.14 -14.18
CA MET A 120 -3.34 -6.26 -15.11
C MET A 120 -4.16 -4.98 -15.11
N LYS A 121 -4.24 -4.33 -16.27
CA LYS A 121 -5.15 -3.22 -16.53
C LYS A 121 -6.42 -3.79 -17.17
N TYR A 122 -7.59 -3.36 -16.71
CA TYR A 122 -8.88 -3.75 -17.29
C TYR A 122 -9.12 -5.28 -17.41
N ARG A 123 -8.49 -6.08 -16.54
CA ARG A 123 -8.52 -7.56 -16.59
C ARG A 123 -8.01 -8.13 -17.91
N ASP A 124 -7.05 -7.47 -18.55
CA ASP A 124 -6.33 -8.00 -19.71
C ASP A 124 -5.48 -9.21 -19.29
N PRO A 125 -5.84 -10.44 -19.70
CA PRO A 125 -5.19 -11.65 -19.20
C PRO A 125 -3.96 -12.03 -20.03
N PHE A 126 -3.28 -11.08 -20.69
CA PHE A 126 -2.12 -11.36 -21.53
C PHE A 126 -0.85 -10.71 -21.00
N CYS A 127 0.28 -11.40 -21.16
CA CYS A 127 1.58 -10.89 -20.74
C CYS A 127 2.04 -9.79 -21.68
N VAL A 128 2.42 -8.64 -21.13
CA VAL A 128 2.89 -7.47 -21.91
C VAL A 128 4.18 -7.71 -22.71
N VAL A 129 4.91 -8.80 -22.41
CA VAL A 129 6.20 -9.10 -23.04
C VAL A 129 6.07 -10.09 -24.18
N CYS A 130 5.26 -11.15 -24.01
CA CYS A 130 5.20 -12.27 -24.95
C CYS A 130 3.80 -12.57 -25.48
N ASP A 131 2.80 -11.78 -25.09
CA ASP A 131 1.38 -11.94 -25.45
C ASP A 131 0.76 -13.31 -25.10
N ALA A 132 1.45 -14.11 -24.28
CA ALA A 132 0.90 -15.36 -23.77
C ALA A 132 -0.15 -15.10 -22.69
N PRO A 133 -1.17 -15.96 -22.55
CA PRO A 133 -2.12 -15.89 -21.43
C PRO A 133 -1.40 -15.92 -20.08
N LEU A 134 -1.75 -15.00 -19.20
CA LEU A 134 -1.31 -14.96 -17.81
C LEU A 134 -2.06 -16.02 -16.99
N PRO A 135 -1.46 -16.54 -15.91
CA PRO A 135 -2.14 -17.46 -15.01
C PRO A 135 -3.41 -16.83 -14.42
N GLU A 136 -4.48 -17.63 -14.33
CA GLU A 136 -5.74 -17.19 -13.75
C GLU A 136 -5.58 -16.86 -12.25
N LYS A 137 -4.82 -17.70 -11.54
CA LYS A 137 -4.52 -17.55 -10.12
C LYS A 137 -3.26 -16.70 -9.89
N TRP A 138 -3.23 -16.00 -8.76
CA TRP A 138 -2.03 -15.32 -8.28
C TRP A 138 -0.87 -16.31 -8.11
N ASN A 139 0.35 -15.91 -8.52
CA ASN A 139 1.49 -16.82 -8.68
C ASN A 139 2.85 -16.19 -8.31
N PHE A 140 2.86 -15.36 -7.26
CA PHE A 140 4.10 -14.82 -6.67
C PHE A 140 4.54 -15.62 -5.45
#